data_AF-A0A7H8PPV1-F1
#
_entry.id   AF-A0A7H8PPV1-F1
#
_cell.length_a   1.000
_cell.length_b   1.000
_cell.length_c   1.000
_cell.angle_alpha   90.00
_cell.angle_beta   90.00
_cell.angle_gamma   90.00
#
_symmetry.space_group_name_H-M   'P 1'
#
loop_
_entity.id
_entity.type
_entity.pdbx_description
1 polymer ?
#
loop_
_entity_poly.entity_id
_entity_poly.type
_entity_poly.pdbx_seq_one_letter_code
_entity_poly.pdbx_strand_id
1 'polypeptide(L)'
;MNNTHITLLLVLLSFTTLLSCTKEALPAEEVNITEEESITLYLADVDETITVKSLDEVKVIIAKRYDQNNKAVKNAIGKINLFQKEMKYASTLDLTDPDVEKKYSQQIQQKYSNHKVYNKSTNGILWDGHATGFLSVTTIPLNLKASKRNKASSWSPISPGTVVLCDKKWFKGSKFVLFSIIPGPTAVVHTPFDNKADSFF
;
A
#
# COMPACT_ATOMS: atom_id res chain seq x y z
N MET A 1 -31.06 -2.45 42.07
CA MET A 1 -31.38 -1.12 41.51
C MET A 1 -30.16 -0.23 41.68
N ASN A 2 -29.79 0.49 40.61
CA ASN A 2 -28.74 1.52 40.46
C ASN A 2 -27.29 1.01 40.47
N ASN A 3 -26.69 0.81 39.30
CA ASN A 3 -26.06 1.77 38.38
C ASN A 3 -24.59 2.08 38.75
N THR A 4 -23.71 1.38 38.01
CA THR A 4 -22.46 1.82 37.37
C THR A 4 -22.04 3.28 37.57
N HIS A 5 -20.77 3.51 37.92
CA HIS A 5 -19.82 4.29 37.12
C HIS A 5 -18.41 4.23 37.77
N ILE A 6 -17.48 3.59 37.07
CA ILE A 6 -16.03 3.71 37.31
C ILE A 6 -15.58 4.94 36.52
N THR A 7 -15.24 6.02 37.21
CA THR A 7 -14.66 7.21 36.60
C THR A 7 -13.14 7.13 36.70
N LEU A 8 -12.51 6.98 35.54
CA LEU A 8 -11.07 7.00 35.32
C LEU A 8 -10.51 8.39 35.68
N LEU A 9 -9.52 8.43 36.58
CA LEU A 9 -8.88 9.64 37.08
C LEU A 9 -7.98 10.26 35.99
N LEU A 10 -8.30 11.48 35.55
CA LEU A 10 -7.37 12.33 34.80
C LEU A 10 -6.29 12.87 35.76
N VAL A 11 -5.02 12.60 35.45
CA VAL A 11 -3.89 13.31 36.08
C VAL A 11 -3.53 14.50 35.18
N LEU A 12 -3.98 15.70 35.57
CA LEU A 12 -3.43 16.97 35.08
C LEU A 12 -2.12 17.24 35.81
N LEU A 13 -0.99 17.09 35.12
CA LEU A 13 0.29 17.64 35.56
C LEU A 13 0.38 19.10 35.10
N SER A 14 0.13 20.00 36.05
CA SER A 14 0.45 21.42 35.94
C SER A 14 1.91 21.61 36.30
N PHE A 15 2.72 22.09 35.35
CA PHE A 15 4.05 22.63 35.63
C PHE A 15 3.99 24.15 35.56
N THR A 16 3.88 24.79 36.72
CA THR A 16 4.32 26.16 36.92
C THR A 16 5.72 26.13 37.52
N THR A 17 6.72 26.55 36.76
CA THR A 17 8.01 27.00 37.32
C THR A 17 8.50 28.24 36.58
N LEU A 18 8.98 29.16 37.40
CA LEU A 18 9.34 30.54 37.12
C LEU A 18 10.48 30.71 36.11
N LEU A 19 10.42 31.85 35.42
CA LEU A 19 11.48 32.48 34.65
C LEU A 19 12.83 32.44 35.40
N SER A 20 13.83 31.80 34.79
CA SER A 20 15.22 32.27 34.90
C SER A 20 15.94 31.93 33.60
N CYS A 21 16.54 32.97 33.02
CA CYS A 21 17.16 32.98 31.70
C CYS A 21 18.55 32.33 31.77
N THR A 22 18.69 31.11 31.24
CA THR A 22 19.95 30.61 30.67
C THR A 22 19.61 29.64 29.55
N LYS A 23 20.18 29.96 28.38
CA LYS A 23 19.89 29.36 27.09
C LYS A 23 20.81 28.16 26.89
N GLU A 24 20.44 27.00 27.40
CA GLU A 24 21.02 25.71 27.02
C GLU A 24 19.87 24.72 26.83
N ALA A 25 19.35 24.68 25.60
CA ALA A 25 18.45 23.62 25.18
C ALA A 25 19.26 22.34 25.07
N LEU A 26 19.01 21.40 25.98
CA LEU A 26 19.41 20.00 25.81
C LEU A 26 18.87 19.52 24.46
N PRO A 27 19.68 18.87 23.60
CA PRO A 27 19.18 18.33 22.36
C PRO A 27 18.14 17.27 22.70
N ALA A 28 16.90 17.49 22.25
CA ALA A 28 15.92 16.42 22.21
C ALA A 28 16.51 15.31 21.34
N GLU A 29 16.81 14.16 21.93
CA GLU A 29 17.06 12.95 21.15
C GLU A 29 15.80 12.71 20.31
N GLU A 30 15.91 12.97 19.01
CA GLU A 30 14.96 12.45 18.04
C GLU A 30 14.99 10.93 18.18
N VAL A 31 13.99 10.39 18.89
CA VAL A 31 13.68 8.97 18.85
C VAL A 31 13.34 8.68 17.39
N ASN A 32 14.34 8.23 16.65
CA ASN A 32 14.20 7.79 15.27
C ASN A 32 13.42 6.48 15.31
N ILE A 33 12.10 6.59 15.42
CA ILE A 33 11.19 5.46 15.27
C ILE A 33 11.30 5.07 13.80
N THR A 34 12.17 4.11 13.51
CA THR A 34 12.18 3.44 12.21
C THR A 34 10.82 2.77 12.06
N GLU A 35 9.90 3.39 11.34
CA GLU A 35 8.61 2.79 11.00
C GLU A 35 8.90 1.46 10.30
N GLU A 36 8.61 0.36 10.99
CA GLU A 36 8.81 -0.98 10.44
C GLU A 36 7.85 -1.14 9.25
N GLU A 37 8.41 -1.40 8.06
CA GLU A 37 7.59 -1.58 6.86
C GLU A 37 6.67 -2.79 7.05
N SER A 38 5.36 -2.54 7.11
CA SER A 38 4.37 -3.61 7.22
C SER A 38 3.91 -4.09 5.85
N ILE A 39 3.56 -5.36 5.74
CA ILE A 39 2.89 -5.90 4.55
C ILE A 39 1.52 -6.40 4.98
N THR A 40 0.49 -5.95 4.28
CA THR A 40 -0.90 -6.35 4.50
C THR A 40 -1.43 -7.01 3.25
N LEU A 41 -1.89 -8.25 3.35
CA LEU A 41 -2.63 -8.96 2.31
C LEU A 41 -4.12 -8.79 2.54
N TYR A 42 -4.84 -8.36 1.52
CA TYR A 42 -6.30 -8.31 1.50
C TYR A 42 -6.83 -9.30 0.45
N LEU A 43 -7.69 -10.21 0.88
CA LEU A 43 -8.37 -11.22 0.05
C LEU A 43 -9.82 -10.77 -0.19
N ALA A 44 -10.09 -10.20 -1.36
CA ALA A 44 -11.35 -9.53 -1.64
C ALA A 44 -12.55 -10.49 -1.77
N ASP A 45 -12.31 -11.74 -2.15
CA ASP A 45 -13.35 -12.77 -2.32
C ASP A 45 -13.93 -13.27 -0.99
N VAL A 46 -13.19 -13.08 0.12
CA VAL A 46 -13.59 -13.52 1.47
C VAL A 46 -13.59 -12.37 2.49
N ASP A 47 -13.35 -11.13 2.03
CA ASP A 47 -13.25 -9.92 2.87
C ASP A 47 -12.31 -10.12 4.09
N GLU A 48 -11.11 -10.62 3.82
CA GLU A 48 -10.14 -10.98 4.86
C GLU A 48 -8.87 -10.14 4.74
N THR A 49 -8.38 -9.62 5.86
CA THR A 49 -7.12 -8.87 5.97
C THR A 49 -6.12 -9.64 6.84
N ILE A 50 -4.90 -9.81 6.34
CA ILE A 50 -3.83 -10.56 6.99
C ILE A 50 -2.54 -9.73 6.97
N THR A 51 -1.97 -9.45 8.13
CA THR A 51 -0.62 -8.85 8.22
C THR A 51 0.43 -9.95 8.08
N VAL A 52 1.41 -9.73 7.21
CA VAL A 52 2.46 -10.70 6.86
C VAL A 52 3.84 -10.05 6.94
N LYS A 53 4.88 -10.87 7.09
CA LYS A 53 6.26 -10.40 7.25
C LYS A 53 6.99 -10.22 5.92
N SER A 54 6.50 -10.86 4.85
CA SER A 54 7.18 -10.83 3.54
C SER A 54 6.23 -11.04 2.37
N LEU A 55 6.65 -10.60 1.18
CA LEU A 55 5.96 -10.92 -0.08
C LEU A 55 6.03 -12.41 -0.43
N ASP A 56 7.00 -13.14 0.10
CA ASP A 56 7.08 -14.60 -0.07
C ASP A 56 5.99 -15.31 0.74
N GLU A 57 5.71 -14.83 1.95
CA GLU A 57 4.59 -15.29 2.76
C GLU A 57 3.25 -15.02 2.08
N VAL A 58 3.07 -13.85 1.45
CA VAL A 58 1.88 -13.56 0.62
C VAL A 58 1.68 -14.61 -0.46
N LYS A 59 2.73 -14.95 -1.22
CA LYS A 59 2.66 -15.98 -2.27
C LYS A 59 2.27 -17.33 -1.70
N VAL A 60 2.82 -17.71 -0.54
CA VAL A 60 2.49 -18.97 0.14
C VAL A 60 1.03 -19.01 0.57
N ILE A 61 0.51 -17.92 1.15
CA ILE A 61 -0.90 -17.85 1.58
C ILE A 61 -1.83 -18.00 0.36
N ILE A 62 -1.60 -17.24 -0.71
CA ILE A 62 -2.40 -17.33 -1.94
C ILE A 62 -2.32 -18.75 -2.53
N ALA A 63 -1.12 -19.33 -2.62
CA ALA A 63 -0.92 -20.66 -3.21
C ALA A 63 -1.48 -21.81 -2.36
N LYS A 64 -1.68 -21.61 -1.04
CA LYS A 64 -2.30 -22.59 -0.15
C LYS A 64 -3.82 -22.50 -0.15
N ARG A 65 -4.36 -21.29 -0.21
CA ARG A 65 -5.79 -21.02 -0.06
C ARG A 65 -6.57 -21.22 -1.37
N TYR A 66 -5.89 -21.12 -2.51
CA TYR A 66 -6.48 -21.22 -3.84
C TYR A 66 -5.78 -22.27 -4.70
N ASP A 67 -6.49 -22.79 -5.71
CA ASP A 67 -5.92 -23.72 -6.68
C ASP A 67 -4.74 -23.08 -7.43
N GLN A 68 -3.55 -23.66 -7.28
CA GLN A 68 -2.32 -23.20 -7.92
C GLN A 68 -2.38 -23.28 -9.45
N ASN A 69 -3.28 -24.09 -10.01
CA ASN A 69 -3.51 -24.15 -11.44
C ASN A 69 -4.37 -23.00 -11.97
N ASN A 70 -5.07 -22.30 -11.10
CA ASN A 70 -5.87 -21.14 -11.45
C ASN A 70 -4.99 -20.04 -12.07
N LYS A 71 -5.44 -19.53 -13.22
CA LYS A 71 -4.73 -18.48 -13.97
C LYS A 71 -4.54 -17.19 -13.16
N ALA A 72 -5.52 -16.80 -12.34
CA ALA A 72 -5.44 -15.62 -11.49
C ALA A 72 -4.34 -15.76 -10.42
N VAL A 73 -4.24 -16.95 -9.80
CA VAL A 73 -3.18 -17.28 -8.83
C VAL A 73 -1.80 -17.23 -9.47
N LYS A 74 -1.64 -17.86 -10.65
CA LYS A 74 -0.37 -17.81 -11.42
C LYS A 74 0.02 -16.39 -11.78
N ASN A 75 -0.94 -15.58 -12.24
CA ASN A 75 -0.71 -14.17 -12.59
C ASN A 75 -0.34 -13.33 -11.36
N ALA A 76 -1.03 -13.53 -10.24
CA ALA A 76 -0.77 -12.86 -8.97
C ALA A 76 0.66 -13.12 -8.47
N ILE A 77 1.05 -14.39 -8.40
CA ILE A 77 2.41 -14.80 -8.01
C ILE A 77 3.45 -14.20 -8.98
N GLY A 78 3.18 -14.27 -10.29
CA GLY A 78 4.03 -13.66 -11.30
C GLY A 78 4.20 -12.14 -11.12
N LYS A 79 3.11 -11.44 -10.78
CA LYS A 79 3.12 -10.00 -10.53
C LYS A 79 3.87 -9.65 -9.25
N ILE A 80 3.70 -10.41 -8.17
CA ILE A 80 4.46 -10.23 -6.92
C ILE A 80 5.97 -10.45 -7.18
N ASN A 81 6.35 -11.45 -7.96
CA ASN A 81 7.74 -11.68 -8.32
C ASN A 81 8.33 -10.53 -9.16
N LEU A 82 7.55 -9.95 -10.09
CA LEU A 82 7.97 -8.78 -10.85
C LEU A 82 8.14 -7.56 -9.95
N PHE A 83 7.19 -7.34 -9.03
CA PHE A 83 7.25 -6.28 -8.04
C PHE A 83 8.50 -6.40 -7.15
N GLN A 84 8.81 -7.60 -6.63
CA GLN A 84 10.03 -7.86 -5.85
C GLN A 84 11.31 -7.50 -6.62
N LYS A 85 11.37 -7.83 -7.92
CA LYS A 85 12.50 -7.47 -8.79
C LYS A 85 12.63 -5.96 -8.97
N GLU A 86 11.52 -5.28 -9.22
CA GLU A 86 11.52 -3.81 -9.39
C GLU A 86 11.85 -3.09 -8.09
N MET A 87 11.34 -3.56 -6.95
CA MET A 87 11.68 -3.02 -5.63
C MET A 87 13.19 -3.12 -5.36
N LYS A 88 13.80 -4.28 -5.66
CA LYS A 88 15.25 -4.47 -5.54
C LYS A 88 16.02 -3.53 -6.48
N TYR A 89 15.58 -3.36 -7.71
CA TYR A 89 16.23 -2.45 -8.65
C TYR A 89 16.09 -0.97 -8.20
N ALA A 90 14.89 -0.54 -7.82
CA ALA A 90 14.63 0.81 -7.31
C ALA A 90 15.47 1.15 -6.08
N SER A 91 15.76 0.18 -5.20
CA SER A 91 16.63 0.40 -4.03
C SER A 91 18.10 0.67 -4.38
N THR A 92 18.53 0.39 -5.62
CA THR A 92 19.89 0.70 -6.09
C THR A 92 20.01 2.10 -6.71
N LEU A 93 18.89 2.79 -6.89
CA LEU A 93 18.83 4.10 -7.53
C LEU A 93 18.67 5.18 -6.47
N ASP A 94 19.35 6.31 -6.68
CA ASP A 94 19.04 7.54 -5.94
C ASP A 94 17.82 8.22 -6.55
N LEU A 95 16.64 7.79 -6.12
CA LEU A 95 15.36 8.35 -6.58
C LEU A 95 15.00 9.68 -5.89
N THR A 96 15.93 10.28 -5.13
CA THR A 96 15.79 11.67 -4.66
C THR A 96 16.35 12.68 -5.67
N ASP A 97 17.23 12.23 -6.57
CA ASP A 97 17.66 12.98 -7.75
C ASP A 97 16.53 13.02 -8.80
N PRO A 98 16.01 14.22 -9.16
CA PRO A 98 14.92 14.36 -10.12
C PRO A 98 15.22 13.80 -11.51
N ASP A 99 16.47 13.84 -11.97
CA ASP A 99 16.85 13.33 -13.29
C ASP A 99 16.89 11.80 -13.29
N VAL A 100 17.34 11.19 -12.19
CA VAL A 100 17.30 9.74 -11.99
C VAL A 100 15.85 9.27 -11.86
N GLU A 101 15.04 9.95 -11.04
CA GLU A 101 13.61 9.67 -10.86
C GLU A 101 12.86 9.73 -12.21
N LYS A 102 13.09 10.78 -13.00
CA LYS A 102 12.46 10.95 -14.31
C LYS A 102 12.83 9.84 -15.29
N LYS A 103 14.12 9.48 -15.38
CA LYS A 103 14.59 8.38 -16.24
C LYS A 103 13.99 7.06 -15.81
N TYR A 104 13.95 6.79 -14.51
CA TYR A 104 13.35 5.57 -13.97
C TYR A 104 11.84 5.50 -14.26
N SER A 105 11.11 6.60 -14.08
CA SER A 105 9.69 6.70 -14.41
C SER A 105 9.41 6.39 -15.88
N GLN A 106 10.26 6.87 -16.80
CA GLN A 106 10.11 6.60 -18.23
C GLN A 106 10.42 5.14 -18.55
N GLN A 107 11.49 4.60 -17.96
CA GLN A 107 11.88 3.20 -18.14
C GLN A 107 10.79 2.24 -17.67
N ILE A 108 10.20 2.47 -16.49
CA ILE A 108 9.16 1.59 -15.95
C ILE A 108 7.88 1.65 -16.80
N GLN A 109 7.52 2.85 -17.27
CA GLN A 109 6.41 3.05 -18.21
C GLN A 109 6.62 2.24 -19.49
N GLN A 110 7.80 2.37 -20.11
CA GLN A 110 8.11 1.66 -21.34
C GLN A 110 8.15 0.14 -21.11
N LYS A 111 8.81 -0.31 -20.04
CA LYS A 111 9.01 -1.74 -19.73
C LYS A 111 7.68 -2.47 -19.53
N TYR A 112 6.72 -1.85 -18.86
CA TYR A 112 5.47 -2.52 -18.48
C TYR A 112 4.29 -2.24 -19.41
N SER A 113 4.37 -1.22 -20.28
CA SER A 113 3.34 -0.91 -21.28
C SER A 113 2.90 -2.11 -22.14
N ASN A 114 3.82 -3.01 -22.48
CA ASN A 114 3.57 -4.20 -23.31
C ASN A 114 3.82 -5.53 -22.59
N HIS A 115 4.00 -5.52 -21.27
CA HIS A 115 4.44 -6.71 -20.56
C HIS A 115 3.30 -7.72 -20.42
N LYS A 116 3.49 -8.96 -20.94
CA LYS A 116 2.43 -9.99 -21.04
C LYS A 116 1.75 -10.33 -19.71
N VAL A 117 2.49 -10.34 -18.61
CA VAL A 117 1.94 -10.55 -17.27
C VAL A 117 1.17 -9.32 -16.83
N TYR A 118 1.70 -8.12 -17.06
CA TYR A 118 1.12 -6.86 -16.58
C TYR A 118 -0.22 -6.59 -17.27
N ASN A 119 -0.23 -6.63 -18.60
CA ASN A 119 -1.39 -6.39 -19.47
C ASN A 119 -2.49 -7.47 -19.37
N LYS A 120 -2.25 -8.56 -18.62
CA LYS A 120 -3.23 -9.65 -18.40
C LYS A 120 -3.56 -9.88 -16.93
N SER A 121 -2.87 -9.20 -15.99
CA SER A 121 -2.85 -9.67 -14.60
C SER A 121 -3.95 -9.12 -13.74
N THR A 122 -4.44 -7.89 -13.94
CA THR A 122 -5.47 -7.34 -13.06
C THR A 122 -6.10 -6.11 -13.69
N ASN A 123 -7.41 -6.12 -13.86
CA ASN A 123 -8.18 -4.91 -14.08
C ASN A 123 -8.90 -4.63 -12.76
N GLY A 124 -8.74 -3.44 -12.21
CA GLY A 124 -9.48 -3.04 -11.03
C GLY A 124 -9.54 -1.54 -10.90
N ILE A 125 -10.49 -1.08 -10.10
CA ILE A 125 -10.77 0.33 -9.89
C ILE A 125 -10.27 0.69 -8.52
N LEU A 126 -9.37 1.68 -8.43
CA LEU A 126 -9.09 2.35 -7.16
C LEU A 126 -10.07 3.51 -6.99
N TRP A 127 -10.74 3.59 -5.84
CA TRP A 127 -11.64 4.70 -5.50
C TRP A 127 -11.15 5.56 -4.35
N ASP A 128 -11.52 6.84 -4.38
CA ASP A 128 -11.16 7.89 -3.41
C ASP A 128 -12.06 7.94 -2.15
N GLY A 129 -12.91 6.93 -1.94
CA GLY A 129 -13.78 6.81 -0.76
C GLY A 129 -15.17 7.44 -0.95
N HIS A 130 -15.37 8.24 -1.99
CA HIS A 130 -16.68 8.77 -2.38
C HIS A 130 -17.24 8.11 -3.64
N ALA A 131 -16.59 7.05 -4.14
CA ALA A 131 -16.90 6.41 -5.43
C ALA A 131 -16.86 7.39 -6.64
N THR A 132 -16.22 8.55 -6.48
CA THR A 132 -16.19 9.63 -7.49
C THR A 132 -14.90 9.63 -8.30
N GLY A 133 -13.83 9.03 -7.78
CA GLY A 133 -12.55 8.88 -8.44
C GLY A 133 -12.34 7.46 -8.95
N PHE A 134 -12.15 7.29 -10.26
CA PHE A 134 -11.75 6.02 -10.87
C PHE A 134 -10.31 6.13 -11.36
N LEU A 135 -9.43 5.22 -10.90
CA LEU A 135 -8.21 4.87 -11.62
C LEU A 135 -8.29 3.40 -12.03
N SER A 136 -8.30 3.16 -13.34
CA SER A 136 -8.12 1.82 -13.89
C SER A 136 -6.68 1.38 -13.65
N VAL A 137 -6.49 0.39 -12.78
CA VAL A 137 -5.18 -0.24 -12.57
C VAL A 137 -4.94 -1.21 -13.72
N THR A 138 -4.80 -0.70 -14.95
CA THR A 138 -4.71 -1.55 -16.15
C THR A 138 -3.37 -1.53 -16.85
N THR A 139 -2.49 -0.55 -16.64
CA THR A 139 -1.45 -0.36 -17.67
C THR A 139 -0.04 -0.04 -17.23
N ILE A 140 0.23 0.66 -16.12
CA ILE A 140 1.63 0.97 -15.76
C ILE A 140 1.77 1.22 -14.24
N PRO A 141 2.86 0.75 -13.59
CA PRO A 141 3.21 1.21 -12.25
C PRO A 141 3.29 2.74 -12.21
N LEU A 142 2.50 3.35 -11.35
CA LEU A 142 2.37 4.80 -11.30
C LEU A 142 2.49 5.32 -9.87
N ASN A 143 2.93 6.57 -9.79
CA ASN A 143 2.76 7.40 -8.61
C ASN A 143 1.30 7.93 -8.59
N LEU A 144 0.52 7.54 -7.59
CA LEU A 144 -0.88 7.95 -7.40
C LEU A 144 -1.02 9.46 -7.24
N LYS A 145 -0.10 10.11 -6.52
CA LYS A 145 -0.08 11.58 -6.34
C LYS A 145 0.30 12.34 -7.60
N ALA A 146 0.84 11.68 -8.62
CA ALA A 146 1.05 12.27 -9.94
C ALA A 146 -0.19 12.12 -10.85
N SER A 147 -1.20 11.34 -10.43
CA SER A 147 -2.44 11.16 -11.17
C SER A 147 -3.45 12.27 -10.83
N LYS A 148 -4.50 12.45 -11.64
CA LYS A 148 -5.61 13.37 -11.31
C LYS A 148 -6.44 12.93 -10.08
N ARG A 149 -6.14 11.75 -9.54
CA ARG A 149 -6.84 11.09 -8.44
C ARG A 149 -5.80 10.82 -7.35
N ASN A 150 -5.42 11.88 -6.64
CA ASN A 150 -4.35 11.92 -5.63
C ASN A 150 -4.60 11.05 -4.38
N LYS A 151 -5.66 10.22 -4.39
CA LYS A 151 -6.18 9.49 -3.24
C LYS A 151 -6.83 8.19 -3.70
N ALA A 152 -6.58 7.12 -2.97
CA ALA A 152 -7.28 5.86 -3.10
C ALA A 152 -7.48 5.26 -1.70
N SER A 153 -8.68 4.78 -1.39
CA SER A 153 -9.08 4.19 -0.12
C SER A 153 -9.87 2.88 -0.29
N SER A 154 -10.05 2.43 -1.53
CA SER A 154 -10.78 1.22 -1.86
C SER A 154 -10.31 0.66 -3.21
N TRP A 155 -10.49 -0.64 -3.39
CA TRP A 155 -10.21 -1.33 -4.65
C TRP A 155 -11.34 -2.28 -5.02
N SER A 156 -11.84 -2.17 -6.24
CA SER A 156 -12.82 -3.09 -6.81
C SER A 156 -12.15 -3.89 -7.93
N PRO A 157 -12.01 -5.22 -7.82
CA PRO A 157 -11.49 -6.05 -8.91
C PRO A 157 -12.52 -6.10 -10.05
N ILE A 158 -12.17 -5.64 -11.25
CA ILE A 158 -12.95 -5.85 -12.49
C ILE A 158 -12.67 -7.26 -13.04
N SER A 159 -11.45 -7.77 -12.84
CA SER A 159 -11.06 -9.13 -13.17
C SER A 159 -10.29 -9.77 -12.01
N PRO A 160 -10.26 -11.11 -11.93
CA PRO A 160 -9.36 -11.81 -11.02
C PRO A 160 -7.91 -11.35 -11.20
N GLY A 161 -7.18 -11.18 -10.10
CA GLY A 161 -5.80 -10.68 -10.13
C GLY A 161 -5.30 -10.07 -8.83
N THR A 162 -4.17 -9.35 -8.92
CA THR A 162 -3.50 -8.68 -7.80
C THR A 162 -3.13 -7.23 -8.11
N VAL A 163 -3.27 -6.35 -7.13
CA VAL A 163 -2.63 -5.02 -7.12
C VAL A 163 -1.74 -4.92 -5.90
N VAL A 164 -0.54 -4.37 -6.06
CA VAL A 164 0.32 -4.03 -4.92
C VAL A 164 0.35 -2.52 -4.77
N LEU A 165 -0.10 -2.00 -3.64
CA LEU A 165 -0.02 -0.59 -3.28
C LEU A 165 1.12 -0.38 -2.29
N CYS A 166 1.75 0.79 -2.33
CA CYS A 166 2.78 1.21 -1.38
C CYS A 166 2.42 2.59 -0.83
N ASP A 167 2.68 2.82 0.46
CA ASP A 167 2.41 4.11 1.11
C ASP A 167 3.43 5.21 0.77
N LYS A 168 4.58 4.82 0.20
CA LYS A 168 5.60 5.72 -0.33
C LYS A 168 5.78 5.49 -1.84
N LYS A 169 6.36 6.48 -2.51
CA LYS A 169 6.70 6.38 -3.93
C LYS A 169 7.72 5.27 -4.18
N TRP A 170 7.74 4.77 -5.42
CA TRP A 170 8.79 3.88 -5.92
C TRP A 170 8.94 2.58 -5.11
N PHE A 171 7.81 1.98 -4.73
CA PHE A 171 7.76 0.64 -4.10
C PHE A 171 8.36 0.58 -2.68
N LYS A 172 8.55 1.74 -2.05
CA LYS A 172 9.05 1.88 -0.67
C LYS A 172 7.91 1.90 0.34
N GLY A 173 8.25 1.70 1.61
CA GLY A 173 7.32 1.82 2.73
C GLY A 173 6.38 0.63 2.87
N SER A 174 5.30 0.78 3.64
CA SER A 174 4.34 -0.29 3.88
C SER A 174 3.61 -0.66 2.60
N LYS A 175 3.29 -1.95 2.46
CA LYS A 175 2.71 -2.54 1.25
C LYS A 175 1.33 -3.11 1.53
N PHE A 176 0.40 -2.85 0.63
CA PHE A 176 -0.93 -3.47 0.64
C PHE A 176 -1.06 -4.33 -0.62
N VAL A 177 -1.05 -5.65 -0.46
CA VAL A 177 -1.28 -6.59 -1.55
C VAL A 177 -2.76 -6.93 -1.58
N LEU A 178 -3.43 -6.53 -2.64
CA LEU A 178 -4.86 -6.75 -2.84
C LEU A 178 -5.03 -7.87 -3.85
N PHE A 179 -5.76 -8.93 -3.50
CA PHE A 179 -5.96 -10.10 -4.36
C PHE A 179 -7.43 -10.50 -4.45
N SER A 180 -7.82 -11.01 -5.62
CA SER A 180 -9.14 -11.63 -5.82
C SER A 180 -9.08 -12.72 -6.89
N ILE A 181 -9.81 -13.82 -6.68
CA ILE A 181 -10.06 -14.84 -7.71
C ILE A 181 -11.38 -14.66 -8.46
N ILE A 182 -12.25 -13.75 -7.99
CA ILE A 182 -13.51 -13.41 -8.63
C ILE A 182 -13.52 -11.94 -9.06
N PRO A 183 -14.23 -11.57 -10.13
CA PRO A 183 -14.66 -10.19 -10.32
C PRO A 183 -15.46 -9.75 -9.10
N GLY A 184 -15.17 -8.58 -8.57
CA GLY A 184 -15.93 -8.00 -7.46
C GLY A 184 -17.21 -7.33 -7.96
N PRO A 185 -18.26 -7.23 -7.12
CA PRO A 185 -19.32 -6.27 -7.39
C PRO A 185 -18.72 -4.87 -7.46
N THR A 186 -19.30 -3.98 -8.28
CA THR A 186 -18.94 -2.55 -8.38
C THR A 186 -19.15 -1.76 -7.08
N ALA A 187 -19.55 -2.44 -5.99
CA ALA A 187 -19.75 -1.86 -4.68
C ALA A 187 -18.39 -1.68 -3.96
N VAL A 188 -18.20 -0.47 -3.43
CA VAL A 188 -16.98 0.02 -2.79
C VAL A 188 -16.54 -0.90 -1.66
N VAL A 189 -15.42 -1.60 -1.85
CA VAL A 189 -14.75 -2.32 -0.78
C VAL A 189 -13.96 -1.32 0.05
N HIS A 190 -14.38 -1.02 1.29
CA HIS A 190 -13.54 -0.23 2.20
C HIS A 190 -12.30 -1.04 2.55
N THR A 191 -11.14 -0.59 2.07
CA THR A 191 -9.88 -1.33 2.23
C THR A 191 -9.02 -0.76 3.36
N PRO A 192 -8.10 -1.57 3.92
CA PRO A 192 -7.25 -1.18 5.04
C PRO A 192 -6.24 -0.03 4.75
N PHE A 193 -6.13 0.44 3.50
CA PHE A 193 -5.12 1.42 3.13
C PHE A 193 -5.61 2.88 3.16
N ASP A 194 -6.91 3.16 3.33
CA ASP A 194 -7.50 4.49 3.57
C ASP A 194 -6.65 5.71 3.17
N ASN A 195 -6.54 5.98 1.86
CA ASN A 195 -5.83 7.14 1.31
C ASN A 195 -4.31 7.21 1.59
N LYS A 196 -3.71 6.15 2.12
CA LYS A 196 -2.27 6.06 2.41
C LYS A 196 -1.43 5.70 1.19
N ALA A 197 -2.01 5.14 0.13
CA ALA A 197 -1.26 4.68 -1.04
C ALA A 197 -0.71 5.85 -1.87
N ASP A 198 0.60 5.82 -2.15
CA ASP A 198 1.31 6.79 -2.99
C ASP A 198 1.80 6.17 -4.31
N SER A 199 2.06 4.86 -4.35
CA SER A 199 2.36 4.17 -5.61
C SER A 199 1.67 2.82 -5.72
N PHE A 200 1.52 2.33 -6.95
CA PHE A 200 1.00 1.00 -7.21
C PHE A 200 1.80 0.26 -8.28
N PHE A 201 1.70 -1.07 -8.24
CA PHE A 201 2.26 -2.01 -9.19
C PHE A 201 1.18 -3.00 -9.63
#